data_AF-A0AB40CX39-F1
#
_entry.id   AF-A0AB40CX39-F1
#
_cell.length_a   1.000
_cell.length_b   1.000
_cell.length_c   1.000
_cell.angle_alpha   90.00
_cell.angle_beta   90.00
_cell.angle_gamma   90.00
#
_symmetry.space_group_name_H-M   'P 1'
#
loop_
_entity.id
_entity.type
_entity.pdbx_description
1 polymer ?
#
loop_
_entity_poly.entity_id
_entity_poly.type
_entity_poly.pdbx_seq_one_letter_code
_entity_poly.pdbx_strand_id
1 'polypeptide(L)'
;NRQLKGTRRQSLTIQTQQYYQQEATKLRHQIQILQNANRHLAGEGLSSLTIKELKQLESRLERGIARIRSKKHELLFAEIEYMQKRELELQNDNTYLRSKNPNRAMKIKNLQKLVIKELQDLGVTGDKAQLQEMLMNKIKSSSQFVIDDKCIRLVERTEQS
;
A
#
# COMPACT_ATOMS: atom_id res chain seq x y z
N ASN A 1 -57.51 -24.02 -43.75
CA ASN A 1 -56.67 -22.86 -43.34
C ASN A 1 -56.09 -22.90 -41.92
N ARG A 2 -56.70 -23.53 -40.90
CA ARG A 2 -56.10 -23.61 -39.54
C ARG A 2 -54.89 -24.56 -39.45
N GLN A 3 -54.95 -25.74 -40.10
CA GLN A 3 -53.86 -26.73 -40.14
C GLN A 3 -52.56 -26.15 -40.73
N LEU A 4 -52.65 -25.48 -41.89
CA LEU A 4 -51.52 -24.81 -42.56
C LEU A 4 -50.82 -23.76 -41.69
N LYS A 5 -51.55 -23.05 -40.82
CA LYS A 5 -50.96 -22.06 -39.88
C LYS A 5 -50.19 -22.73 -38.74
N GLY A 6 -50.65 -23.90 -38.27
CA GLY A 6 -49.95 -24.69 -37.24
C GLY A 6 -48.62 -25.26 -37.76
N THR A 7 -48.64 -25.83 -38.96
CA THR A 7 -47.44 -26.39 -39.61
C THR A 7 -46.39 -25.30 -39.92
N ARG A 8 -46.83 -24.11 -40.36
CA ARG A 8 -45.93 -22.98 -40.61
C ARG A 8 -45.28 -22.46 -39.33
N ARG A 9 -46.04 -22.40 -38.21
CA ARG A 9 -45.49 -22.04 -36.90
C ARG A 9 -44.46 -23.06 -36.41
N GLN A 10 -44.74 -24.35 -36.52
CA GLN A 10 -43.80 -25.41 -36.13
C GLN A 10 -42.50 -25.35 -36.95
N SER A 11 -42.60 -25.13 -38.27
CA SER A 11 -41.44 -24.96 -39.14
C SER A 11 -40.56 -23.77 -38.74
N LEU A 12 -41.17 -22.61 -38.44
CA LEU A 12 -40.44 -21.43 -37.96
C LEU A 12 -39.73 -21.68 -36.62
N THR A 13 -40.36 -22.39 -35.69
CA THR A 13 -39.74 -22.78 -34.41
C THR A 13 -38.55 -23.70 -34.62
N ILE A 14 -38.67 -24.71 -35.51
CA ILE A 14 -37.58 -25.65 -35.82
C ILE A 14 -36.39 -24.91 -36.45
N GLN A 15 -36.63 -24.01 -37.41
CA GLN A 15 -35.56 -23.21 -38.03
C GLN A 15 -34.84 -22.32 -37.01
N THR A 16 -35.60 -21.69 -36.10
CA THR A 16 -35.05 -20.87 -35.02
C THR A 16 -34.19 -21.70 -34.07
N GLN A 17 -34.65 -22.89 -33.69
CA GLN A 17 -33.91 -23.80 -32.83
C GLN A 17 -32.61 -24.29 -33.50
N GLN A 18 -32.67 -24.64 -34.78
CA GLN A 18 -31.49 -25.06 -35.56
C GLN A 18 -30.46 -23.93 -35.67
N TYR A 19 -30.90 -22.69 -35.89
CA TYR A 19 -30.02 -21.53 -35.91
C TYR A 19 -29.25 -21.37 -34.58
N TYR A 20 -29.96 -21.40 -33.44
CA TYR A 20 -29.30 -21.27 -32.14
C TYR A 20 -28.39 -22.46 -31.80
N GLN A 21 -28.72 -23.67 -32.25
CA GLN A 21 -27.83 -24.82 -32.12
C GLN A 21 -26.52 -24.65 -32.91
N GLN A 22 -26.59 -24.10 -34.13
CA GLN A 22 -25.40 -23.79 -34.92
C GLN A 22 -24.54 -22.71 -34.25
N GLU A 23 -25.17 -21.62 -33.77
CA GLU A 23 -24.44 -20.56 -33.05
C GLU A 23 -23.79 -21.08 -31.76
N ALA A 24 -24.49 -21.91 -30.98
CA ALA A 24 -23.92 -22.53 -29.80
C ALA A 24 -22.72 -23.44 -30.13
N THR A 25 -22.77 -24.14 -31.27
CA THR A 25 -21.66 -24.99 -31.74
C THR A 25 -20.45 -24.16 -32.13
N LYS A 26 -20.66 -23.04 -32.84
CA LYS A 26 -19.58 -22.11 -33.19
C LYS A 26 -18.92 -21.51 -31.94
N LEU A 27 -19.73 -21.07 -30.98
CA LEU A 27 -19.23 -20.53 -29.70
C LEU A 27 -18.43 -21.59 -28.92
N ARG A 28 -18.93 -22.82 -28.84
CA ARG A 28 -18.22 -23.93 -28.18
C ARG A 28 -16.86 -24.18 -28.82
N HIS A 29 -16.79 -24.15 -30.16
CA HIS A 29 -15.53 -24.31 -30.87
C HIS A 29 -14.55 -23.16 -30.59
N GLN A 30 -15.04 -21.91 -30.57
CA GLN A 30 -14.21 -20.74 -30.21
C GLN A 30 -13.66 -20.86 -28.77
N ILE A 31 -14.50 -21.28 -27.82
CA ILE A 31 -14.08 -21.53 -26.43
C ILE A 31 -12.96 -22.57 -26.40
N GLN A 32 -13.10 -23.68 -27.12
CA GLN A 32 -12.11 -24.74 -27.17
C GLN A 32 -10.77 -24.24 -27.74
N ILE A 33 -10.80 -23.42 -28.80
CA ILE A 33 -9.60 -22.80 -29.37
C ILE A 33 -8.91 -21.91 -28.33
N LEU A 34 -9.66 -21.04 -27.64
CA LEU A 34 -9.11 -20.14 -26.62
C LEU A 34 -8.53 -20.90 -25.43
N GLN A 35 -9.21 -21.95 -24.97
CA GLN A 35 -8.73 -22.82 -23.90
C GLN A 35 -7.43 -23.53 -24.29
N ASN A 36 -7.33 -24.06 -25.51
CA ASN A 36 -6.11 -24.66 -26.01
C ASN A 36 -4.97 -23.63 -26.09
N ALA A 37 -5.25 -22.44 -26.61
CA ALA A 37 -4.26 -21.37 -26.68
C ALA A 37 -3.75 -20.98 -25.28
N ASN A 38 -4.63 -20.90 -24.28
CA ASN A 38 -4.23 -20.62 -22.89
C ASN A 38 -3.38 -21.73 -22.29
N ARG A 39 -3.74 -23.00 -22.53
CA ARG A 39 -2.92 -24.15 -22.09
C ARG A 39 -1.51 -24.10 -22.69
N HIS A 40 -1.40 -23.82 -23.99
CA HIS A 40 -0.10 -23.69 -24.64
C HIS A 40 0.72 -22.53 -24.05
N LEU A 41 0.09 -21.37 -23.80
CA LEU A 41 0.75 -20.25 -23.11
C LEU A 41 1.21 -20.60 -21.69
N ALA A 42 0.50 -21.49 -21.01
CA ALA A 42 0.87 -22.03 -19.71
C ALA A 42 1.94 -23.14 -19.78
N GLY A 43 2.38 -23.51 -20.98
CA GLY A 43 3.38 -24.56 -21.19
C GLY A 43 2.81 -25.98 -21.20
N GLU A 44 1.48 -26.13 -21.29
CA GLU A 44 0.79 -27.43 -21.32
C GLU A 44 0.47 -27.87 -22.75
N GLY A 45 0.32 -29.19 -22.99
CA GLY A 45 -0.16 -29.73 -24.27
C GLY A 45 0.76 -29.51 -25.48
N LEU A 46 2.02 -29.11 -25.23
CA LEU A 46 2.97 -28.67 -26.26
C LEU A 46 3.36 -29.78 -27.26
N SER A 47 3.26 -31.05 -26.88
CA SER A 47 3.60 -32.19 -27.74
C SER A 47 2.73 -32.29 -29.00
N SER A 48 1.57 -31.63 -29.00
CA SER A 48 0.66 -31.57 -30.15
C SER A 48 1.02 -30.47 -31.16
N LEU A 49 1.96 -29.58 -30.82
CA LEU A 49 2.37 -28.46 -31.66
C LEU A 49 3.52 -28.83 -32.57
N THR A 50 3.48 -28.30 -33.79
CA THR A 50 4.62 -28.36 -34.71
C THR A 50 5.76 -27.44 -34.24
N ILE A 51 6.97 -27.67 -34.75
CA ILE A 51 8.14 -26.83 -34.47
C ILE A 51 7.86 -25.36 -34.83
N LYS A 52 7.13 -25.11 -35.92
CA LYS A 52 6.78 -23.75 -36.35
C LYS A 52 5.85 -23.07 -35.34
N GLU A 53 4.85 -23.78 -34.85
CA GLU A 53 3.90 -23.26 -33.84
C GLU A 53 4.60 -23.03 -32.49
N LEU A 54 5.50 -23.92 -32.09
CA LEU A 54 6.32 -23.74 -30.89
C LEU A 54 7.18 -22.48 -30.96
N LYS A 55 7.86 -22.23 -32.10
CA LYS A 55 8.63 -20.99 -32.29
C LYS A 55 7.76 -19.73 -32.23
N GLN A 56 6.54 -19.80 -32.77
CA GLN A 56 5.59 -18.68 -32.69
C GLN A 56 5.12 -18.44 -31.26
N LEU A 57 4.85 -19.51 -30.50
CA LEU A 57 4.46 -19.47 -29.09
C LEU A 57 5.58 -18.86 -28.24
N GLU A 58 6.81 -19.35 -28.39
CA GLU A 58 8.01 -18.83 -27.72
C GLU A 58 8.17 -17.33 -27.98
N SER A 59 8.19 -16.92 -29.25
CA SER A 59 8.32 -15.51 -29.63
C SER A 59 7.22 -14.62 -29.05
N ARG A 60 6.00 -15.15 -28.92
CA ARG A 60 4.88 -14.44 -28.29
C ARG A 60 5.05 -14.32 -26.78
N LEU A 61 5.53 -15.36 -26.10
CA LEU A 61 5.84 -15.35 -24.67
C LEU A 61 6.99 -14.38 -24.38
N GLU A 62 8.07 -14.41 -25.16
CA GLU A 62 9.21 -13.50 -25.02
C GLU A 62 8.78 -12.03 -25.09
N ARG A 63 7.96 -11.66 -26.09
CA ARG A 63 7.40 -10.30 -26.18
C ARG A 63 6.54 -9.95 -24.97
N GLY A 64 5.71 -10.87 -24.50
CA GLY A 64 4.88 -10.68 -23.31
C GLY A 64 5.72 -10.42 -22.06
N ILE A 65 6.74 -11.25 -21.83
CA ILE A 65 7.67 -11.14 -20.71
C ILE A 65 8.45 -9.83 -20.79
N ALA A 66 8.94 -9.44 -21.98
CA ALA A 66 9.65 -8.18 -22.18
C ALA A 66 8.78 -6.98 -21.79
N ARG A 67 7.50 -6.96 -22.21
CA ARG A 67 6.55 -5.90 -21.83
C ARG A 67 6.30 -5.86 -20.32
N ILE A 68 6.10 -7.02 -19.69
CA ILE A 68 5.89 -7.10 -18.23
C ILE A 68 7.12 -6.57 -17.48
N ARG A 69 8.33 -7.00 -17.88
CA ARG A 69 9.59 -6.53 -17.29
C ARG A 69 9.75 -5.03 -17.43
N SER A 70 9.51 -4.49 -18.63
CA SER A 70 9.58 -3.05 -18.89
C SER A 70 8.62 -2.28 -17.99
N LYS A 71 7.36 -2.74 -17.86
CA LYS A 71 6.38 -2.05 -17.01
C LYS A 71 6.73 -2.15 -15.53
N LYS A 72 7.20 -3.31 -15.08
CA LYS A 72 7.68 -3.50 -13.70
C LYS A 72 8.85 -2.56 -13.40
N HIS A 73 9.78 -2.41 -14.34
CA HIS A 73 10.91 -1.51 -14.21
C HIS A 73 10.44 -0.06 -14.08
N GLU A 74 9.61 0.42 -15.01
CA GLU A 74 9.02 1.77 -14.96
C GLU A 74 8.36 2.08 -13.60
N LEU A 75 7.54 1.15 -13.09
CA LEU A 75 6.86 1.32 -11.80
C LEU A 75 7.83 1.32 -10.61
N LEU A 76 8.83 0.44 -10.61
CA LEU A 76 9.84 0.41 -9.54
C LEU A 76 10.68 1.69 -9.53
N PHE A 77 11.03 2.23 -10.70
CA PHE A 77 11.74 3.51 -10.78
C PHE A 77 10.91 4.66 -10.21
N ALA A 78 9.63 4.75 -10.59
CA ALA A 78 8.73 5.75 -10.03
C ALA A 78 8.60 5.63 -8.50
N GLU A 79 8.54 4.41 -7.97
CA GLU A 79 8.48 4.17 -6.52
C GLU A 79 9.78 4.60 -5.81
N ILE A 80 10.94 4.28 -6.39
CA ILE A 80 12.25 4.70 -5.85
C ILE A 80 12.34 6.23 -5.80
N GLU A 81 11.96 6.92 -6.88
CA GLU A 81 11.98 8.39 -6.93
C GLU A 81 11.05 9.00 -5.88
N TYR A 82 9.84 8.43 -5.72
CA TYR A 82 8.90 8.86 -4.69
C TYR A 82 9.47 8.67 -3.28
N MET A 83 10.05 7.51 -2.99
CA MET A 83 10.67 7.21 -1.70
C MET A 83 11.85 8.15 -1.39
N GLN A 84 12.72 8.43 -2.37
CA GLN A 84 13.84 9.35 -2.21
C GLN A 84 13.37 10.78 -1.91
N LYS A 85 12.34 11.26 -2.62
CA LYS A 85 11.75 12.57 -2.33
C LYS A 85 11.16 12.61 -0.92
N ARG A 86 10.46 11.55 -0.51
CA ARG A 86 9.86 11.45 0.81
C ARG A 86 10.91 11.41 1.92
N GLU A 87 12.01 10.70 1.70
CA GLU A 87 13.15 10.69 2.60
C GLU A 87 13.73 12.09 2.79
N LEU A 88 13.95 12.83 1.70
CA LEU A 88 14.45 14.20 1.75
C LEU A 88 13.51 15.14 2.52
N GLU A 89 12.21 15.06 2.28
CA GLU A 89 11.19 15.82 3.03
C GLU A 89 11.27 15.52 4.53
N LEU A 90 11.33 14.23 4.90
CA LEU A 90 11.44 13.81 6.29
C LEU A 90 12.75 14.25 6.94
N GLN A 91 13.87 14.20 6.21
CA GLN A 91 15.16 14.70 6.69
C GLN A 91 15.12 16.20 6.94
N ASN A 92 14.49 16.96 6.04
CA ASN A 92 14.29 18.41 6.19
C ASN A 92 13.41 18.73 7.41
N ASP A 93 12.28 18.03 7.57
CA ASP A 93 11.40 18.17 8.72
C ASP A 93 12.13 17.82 10.02
N ASN A 94 12.91 16.73 10.04
CA ASN A 94 13.68 16.31 11.19
C ASN A 94 14.74 17.36 11.56
N THR A 95 15.45 17.89 10.56
CA THR A 95 16.44 18.97 10.73
C THR A 95 15.79 20.23 11.26
N TYR A 96 14.64 20.62 10.71
CA TYR A 96 13.86 21.76 11.20
C TYR A 96 13.44 21.56 12.65
N LEU A 97 12.88 20.40 13.00
CA LEU A 97 12.45 20.09 14.36
C LEU A 97 13.63 20.07 15.35
N ARG A 98 14.79 19.53 14.95
CA ARG A 98 16.02 19.58 15.73
C ARG A 98 16.49 21.02 15.91
N SER A 99 16.50 21.86 14.88
CA SER A 99 16.88 23.28 15.05
C SER A 99 15.91 24.04 15.98
N LYS A 100 14.61 23.70 15.98
CA LYS A 100 13.63 24.29 16.90
C LYS A 100 13.71 23.73 18.32
N ASN A 101 14.16 22.50 18.50
CA ASN A 101 14.31 21.81 19.79
C ASN A 101 15.67 21.12 19.89
N PRO A 102 16.79 21.89 19.95
CA PRO A 102 18.14 21.38 19.71
C PRO A 102 18.66 20.27 20.63
N ASN A 103 17.93 19.89 21.68
CA ASN A 103 18.31 18.82 22.60
C ASN A 103 17.10 18.05 23.17
N ARG A 104 15.96 18.00 22.44
CA ARG A 104 14.65 17.57 23.02
C ARG A 104 14.36 18.28 24.34
N ALA A 105 14.86 19.51 24.46
CA ALA A 105 14.90 20.24 25.71
C ALA A 105 13.70 21.18 25.78
N MET A 106 12.99 21.13 26.89
CA MET A 106 11.84 21.99 27.16
C MET A 106 12.28 23.15 28.05
N LYS A 107 11.82 24.36 27.78
CA LYS A 107 12.03 25.48 28.73
C LYS A 107 11.35 25.16 30.06
N ILE A 108 12.06 25.28 31.17
CA ILE A 108 11.53 24.99 32.53
C ILE A 108 10.25 25.77 32.81
N LYS A 109 10.17 27.03 32.36
CA LYS A 109 8.95 27.86 32.51
C LYS A 109 7.72 27.25 31.81
N ASN A 110 7.92 26.65 30.63
CA ASN A 110 6.83 26.00 29.89
C ASN A 110 6.40 24.72 30.60
N LEU A 111 7.36 23.92 31.07
CA LEU A 111 7.09 22.72 31.86
C LEU A 111 6.32 23.05 33.15
N GLN A 112 6.79 24.03 33.92
CA GLN A 112 6.12 24.50 35.14
C GLN A 112 4.69 24.94 34.85
N LYS A 113 4.46 25.70 33.76
CA LYS A 113 3.12 26.14 33.37
C LYS A 113 2.19 24.98 33.05
N LEU A 114 2.67 23.97 32.32
CA LEU A 114 1.90 22.76 31.97
C LEU A 114 1.57 21.92 33.20
N VAL A 115 2.60 21.53 33.96
CA VAL A 115 2.45 20.61 35.10
C VAL A 115 1.61 21.23 36.22
N ILE A 116 1.80 22.52 36.51
CA ILE A 116 1.02 23.17 37.59
C ILE A 116 -0.45 23.31 37.20
N LYS A 117 -0.73 23.65 35.94
CA LYS A 117 -2.12 23.69 35.44
C LYS A 117 -2.78 22.32 35.62
N GLU A 118 -2.08 21.25 35.24
CA GLU A 118 -2.62 19.89 35.34
C GLU A 118 -2.80 19.42 36.79
N LEU A 119 -1.88 19.77 37.70
CA LEU A 119 -2.06 19.50 39.13
C LEU A 119 -3.26 20.25 39.73
N GLN A 120 -3.48 21.51 39.32
CA GLN A 120 -4.63 22.30 39.76
C GLN A 120 -5.95 21.73 39.24
N ASP A 121 -5.99 21.29 37.99
CA ASP A 121 -7.17 20.63 37.38
C ASP A 121 -7.52 19.31 38.12
N LEU A 122 -6.53 18.63 38.71
CA LEU A 122 -6.69 17.43 39.53
C LEU A 122 -7.04 17.73 41.01
N GLY A 123 -7.26 18.99 41.37
CA GLY A 123 -7.64 19.39 42.72
C GLY A 123 -6.49 19.42 43.73
N VAL A 124 -5.23 19.42 43.27
CA VAL A 124 -4.08 19.60 44.15
C VAL A 124 -4.05 21.04 44.66
N THR A 125 -4.21 21.20 45.97
CA THR A 125 -4.21 22.49 46.64
C THR A 125 -2.79 22.87 47.10
N GLY A 126 -2.38 24.08 46.79
CA GLY A 126 -1.05 24.61 47.10
C GLY A 126 -0.82 25.92 46.35
N ASP A 127 -0.07 26.84 46.95
CA ASP A 127 0.29 28.06 46.24
C ASP A 127 1.22 27.73 45.06
N LYS A 128 1.24 28.60 44.06
CA LYS A 128 2.01 28.38 42.83
C LYS A 128 3.51 28.22 43.11
N ALA A 129 4.06 28.88 44.13
CA ALA A 129 5.47 28.84 44.46
C ALA A 129 5.86 27.48 45.08
N GLN A 130 5.04 26.99 46.01
CA GLN A 130 5.18 25.68 46.62
C GLN A 130 5.11 24.56 45.57
N LEU A 131 4.15 24.63 44.65
CA LEU A 131 4.03 23.65 43.56
C LEU A 131 5.24 23.70 42.61
N GLN A 132 5.78 24.89 42.33
CA GLN A 132 7.00 25.05 41.53
C GLN A 132 8.21 24.41 42.23
N GLU A 133 8.37 24.66 43.52
CA GLU A 133 9.49 24.12 44.31
C GLU A 133 9.42 22.60 44.40
N MET A 134 8.24 22.05 44.71
CA MET A 134 8.01 20.60 44.75
C MET A 134 8.34 19.94 43.40
N LEU A 135 7.90 20.53 42.29
CA LEU A 135 8.22 20.04 40.95
C LEU A 135 9.72 20.08 40.67
N MET A 136 10.39 21.19 40.98
CA MET A 136 11.83 21.31 40.76
C MET A 136 12.64 20.33 41.60
N ASN A 137 12.23 20.07 42.84
CA ASN A 137 12.87 19.08 43.71
C ASN A 137 12.72 17.66 43.13
N LYS A 138 11.52 17.28 42.67
CA LYS A 138 11.30 15.99 42.00
C LYS A 138 12.15 15.85 40.74
N ILE A 139 12.22 16.88 39.90
CA ILE A 139 13.05 16.88 38.69
C ILE A 139 14.53 16.69 39.05
N LYS A 140 15.04 17.49 39.99
CA LYS A 140 16.45 17.42 40.42
C LYS A 140 16.82 16.09 41.08
N SER A 141 15.87 15.44 41.75
CA SER A 141 16.08 14.11 42.35
C SER A 141 16.04 12.96 41.36
N SER A 142 15.55 13.19 40.13
CA SER A 142 15.37 12.14 39.12
C SER A 142 16.59 12.06 38.20
N SER A 143 17.15 10.85 38.07
CA SER A 143 18.26 10.56 37.15
C SER A 143 17.87 10.59 35.68
N GLN A 144 16.58 10.67 35.37
CA GLN A 144 16.10 10.70 33.98
C GLN A 144 16.20 12.08 33.35
N PHE A 145 16.40 13.13 34.14
CA PHE A 145 16.38 14.51 33.66
C PHE A 145 17.73 15.20 33.90
N VAL A 146 18.15 15.98 32.91
CA VAL A 146 19.26 16.93 33.02
C VAL A 146 18.70 18.33 32.88
N ILE A 147 19.13 19.23 33.75
CA ILE A 147 18.83 20.66 33.66
C ILE A 147 20.10 21.37 33.20
N ASP A 148 20.04 21.95 32.01
CA ASP A 148 21.08 22.83 31.46
C ASP A 148 20.49 24.24 31.31
N ASP A 149 21.07 25.22 32.02
CA ASP A 149 20.59 26.60 32.14
C ASP A 149 19.09 26.72 32.53
N LYS A 150 18.23 26.98 31.54
CA LYS A 150 16.78 27.20 31.68
C LYS A 150 15.96 26.11 30.99
N CYS A 151 16.62 25.03 30.57
CA CYS A 151 16.04 23.96 29.79
C CYS A 151 16.22 22.62 30.52
N ILE A 152 15.18 21.79 30.47
CA ILE A 152 15.19 20.42 30.97
C ILE A 152 15.14 19.48 29.78
N ARG A 153 15.96 18.43 29.81
CA ARG A 153 16.00 17.38 28.79
C ARG A 153 16.08 16.00 29.43
N LEU A 154 15.68 14.97 28.69
CA LEU A 154 15.86 13.59 29.12
C LEU A 154 17.34 13.18 28.95
N VAL A 155 17.83 12.33 29.85
CA VAL A 155 19.09 11.62 29.66
C VAL A 155 18.91 10.63 28.50
N GLU A 156 19.76 10.71 27.48
CA GLU A 156 19.78 9.71 26.40
C GLU A 156 20.29 8.38 26.98
N ARG A 157 19.50 7.31 26.85
CA ARG A 157 20.02 5.95 27.06
C ARG A 157 20.92 5.66 25.87
N THR A 158 22.23 5.62 26.08
CA THR A 158 23.15 5.03 25.12
C THR A 158 22.79 3.55 25.00
N GLU A 159 22.07 3.18 23.95
CA GLU A 159 22.00 1.80 23.50
C GLU A 159 23.41 1.45 23.02
N GLN A 160 24.18 0.78 23.89
CA GLN A 160 25.46 0.21 23.54
C GLN A 160 25.21 -0.86 22.45
N SER A 161 25.94 -0.72 21.34
CA SER A 161 25.91 -1.59 20.16
C SER A 161 26.42 -3.00 20.44
#